data_AF-A0A6V7X862-F1
#
_entry.id   AF-A0A6V7X862-F1
#
_cell.length_a   1.000
_cell.length_b   1.000
_cell.length_c   1.000
_cell.angle_alpha   90.00
_cell.angle_beta   90.00
_cell.angle_gamma   90.00
#
_symmetry.space_group_name_H-M   'P 1'
#
loop_
_entity.id
_entity.type
_entity.pdbx_description
1 polymer ?
#
loop_
_entity_poly.entity_id
_entity_poly.type
_entity_poly.pdbx_seq_one_letter_code
_entity_poly.pdbx_strand_id
1 'polypeptide(L)'
;MCVNYIHYYPASEIEVCKSAVSNSSLHSFFSKLGVVDKRLSIQEKYLSIKWNTAKIGLLREFYHVSPLNVACLKHSGQLFKVEGHPNNWTRVLRPEYLEAPKSDSIYKSDECLAIND
;
A
#
# COMPACT_ATOMS: atom_id res chain seq x y z
N MET A 1 -8.01 -4.01 8.80
CA MET A 1 -7.07 -4.76 7.95
C MET A 1 -7.60 -4.72 6.52
N CYS A 2 -6.74 -4.64 5.50
CA CYS A 2 -7.13 -4.71 4.08
C CYS A 2 -6.41 -5.92 3.47
N VAL A 3 -7.13 -7.02 3.27
CA VAL A 3 -6.59 -8.31 2.86
C VAL A 3 -7.56 -8.94 1.88
N ASN A 4 -7.04 -9.55 0.82
CA ASN A 4 -7.79 -10.38 -0.10
C ASN A 4 -7.11 -11.74 -0.21
N TYR A 5 -7.87 -12.82 -0.06
CA TYR A 5 -7.39 -14.19 -0.23
C TYR A 5 -7.83 -14.69 -1.59
N ILE A 6 -6.86 -14.96 -2.47
CA ILE A 6 -7.10 -15.35 -3.85
C ILE A 6 -6.80 -16.84 -3.97
N HIS A 7 -7.76 -17.61 -4.47
CA HIS A 7 -7.56 -19.00 -4.84
C HIS A 7 -7.23 -19.05 -6.33
N TYR A 8 -6.06 -19.57 -6.71
CA TYR A 8 -5.58 -19.50 -8.09
C TYR A 8 -4.84 -20.79 -8.50
N TYR A 9 -4.71 -21.00 -9.81
CA TYR A 9 -3.95 -22.10 -10.43
C TYR A 9 -3.22 -21.59 -11.68
N PRO A 10 -2.00 -22.07 -12.01
CA PRO A 10 -1.21 -23.06 -11.26
C PRO A 10 -0.71 -22.52 -9.92
N ALA A 11 -0.51 -23.44 -8.97
CA ALA A 11 0.11 -23.10 -7.70
C ALA A 11 1.51 -22.50 -7.96
N SER A 12 1.79 -21.35 -7.34
CA SER A 12 3.08 -20.67 -7.45
C SER A 12 3.68 -20.47 -6.07
N GLU A 13 4.97 -20.12 -5.97
CA GLU A 13 5.62 -19.95 -4.67
C GLU A 13 5.10 -18.76 -3.85
N ILE A 14 4.29 -17.85 -4.43
CA ILE A 14 3.82 -16.63 -3.76
C ILE A 14 2.64 -16.92 -2.83
N GLU A 15 2.77 -16.50 -1.58
CA GLU A 15 1.72 -16.66 -0.57
C GLU A 15 1.13 -15.31 -0.15
N VAL A 16 2.01 -14.34 0.15
CA VAL A 16 1.58 -13.00 0.55
C VAL A 16 2.25 -12.01 -0.37
N CYS A 17 1.49 -11.18 -1.07
CA CYS A 17 2.04 -9.93 -1.58
C CYS A 17 1.25 -8.72 -1.09
N LYS A 18 1.97 -7.79 -0.47
CA LYS A 18 1.40 -6.60 0.14
C LYS A 18 2.31 -5.40 -0.06
N SER A 19 1.73 -4.22 0.05
CA SER A 19 2.47 -2.97 0.04
C SER A 19 2.06 -2.08 1.21
N ALA A 20 2.97 -1.18 1.60
CA ALA A 20 2.71 -0.12 2.55
C ALA A 20 3.52 1.11 2.16
N VAL A 21 3.11 2.30 2.57
CA VAL A 21 3.93 3.51 2.40
C VAL A 21 5.30 3.34 3.05
N SER A 22 6.34 3.90 2.42
CA SER A 22 7.68 3.76 2.97
C SER A 22 7.78 4.40 4.36
N ASN A 23 8.44 3.72 5.31
CA ASN A 23 8.61 4.22 6.68
C ASN A 23 9.25 5.62 6.71
N SER A 24 10.24 5.84 5.84
CA SER A 24 10.91 7.15 5.70
C SER A 24 9.96 8.27 5.28
N SER A 25 9.06 7.99 4.32
CA SER A 25 8.04 8.94 3.86
C SER A 25 7.03 9.22 4.97
N LEU A 26 6.58 8.19 5.69
CA LEU A 26 5.61 8.33 6.76
C LEU A 26 6.16 9.15 7.95
N HIS A 27 7.41 8.91 8.34
CA HIS A 27 8.06 9.76 9.35
C HIS A 27 8.23 11.22 8.90
N SER A 28 8.52 11.44 7.62
CA SER A 28 8.62 12.78 7.05
C SER A 28 7.26 13.50 7.05
N PHE A 29 6.18 12.77 6.73
CA PHE A 29 4.82 13.28 6.81
C PHE A 29 4.46 13.72 8.24
N PHE A 30 4.75 12.90 9.24
CA PHE A 30 4.53 13.27 10.63
C PHE A 30 5.33 14.51 11.07
N SER A 31 6.58 14.60 10.61
CA SER A 31 7.43 15.77 10.89
C SER A 31 6.83 17.05 10.32
N LYS A 32 6.25 17.00 9.10
CA LYS A 32 5.53 18.12 8.48
C LYS A 32 4.28 18.55 9.27
N LEU A 33 3.68 17.64 10.03
CA LEU A 33 2.54 17.94 10.90
C LEU A 33 2.95 18.35 12.33
N GLY A 34 4.25 18.54 12.59
CA GLY A 34 4.79 18.96 13.88
C GLY A 34 5.17 17.82 14.83
N VAL A 35 5.09 16.56 14.39
CA VAL A 35 5.43 15.38 15.21
C VAL A 35 6.83 14.89 14.86
N VAL A 36 7.82 15.55 15.46
CA VAL A 36 9.26 15.33 15.17
C VAL A 36 9.94 14.28 16.06
N ASP A 37 9.34 13.91 17.20
CA ASP A 37 9.96 12.92 18.10
C ASP A 37 10.07 11.56 17.39
N LYS A 38 11.32 11.10 17.22
CA LYS A 38 11.64 9.83 16.55
C LYS A 38 11.45 8.62 17.47
N ARG A 39 11.34 8.81 18.78
CA ARG A 39 11.15 7.75 19.78
C ARG A 39 9.73 7.22 19.79
N LEU A 40 8.77 8.04 19.36
CA LEU A 40 7.37 7.63 19.25
C LEU A 40 7.20 6.58 18.15
N SER A 41 6.48 5.51 18.49
CA SER A 41 5.96 4.54 17.53
C SER A 41 5.03 5.21 16.52
N ILE A 42 4.81 4.56 15.37
CA ILE A 42 3.89 5.07 14.33
C ILE A 42 2.48 5.30 14.89
N GLN A 43 1.99 4.40 15.75
CA GLN A 43 0.69 4.54 16.41
C GLN A 43 0.64 5.79 17.29
N GLU A 44 1.64 6.01 18.15
CA GLU A 44 1.72 7.19 19.00
C GLU A 44 1.78 8.49 18.18
N LYS A 45 2.49 8.47 17.05
CA LYS A 45 2.52 9.63 16.13
C LYS A 45 1.14 9.96 15.57
N TYR A 46 0.37 8.96 15.14
CA TYR A 46 -1.02 9.16 14.70
C TYR A 46 -1.90 9.76 15.81
N LEU A 47 -1.75 9.27 17.05
CA LEU A 47 -2.53 9.73 18.20
C LEU A 47 -2.14 11.15 18.67
N SER A 48 -0.89 11.55 18.50
CA SER A 48 -0.41 12.89 18.87
C SER A 48 -0.95 14.02 17.98
N ILE A 49 -1.52 13.68 16.81
CA ILE A 49 -2.03 14.66 15.86
C ILE A 49 -3.46 15.04 16.21
N LYS A 50 -3.69 16.35 16.42
CA LYS A 50 -5.04 16.93 16.36
C LYS A 50 -5.53 16.94 14.91
N TRP A 51 -6.38 15.99 14.55
CA TRP A 51 -6.93 15.82 13.20
C TRP A 51 -8.01 16.86 12.88
N ASN A 52 -7.99 17.34 11.64
CA ASN A 52 -9.00 18.23 11.08
C ASN A 52 -9.12 17.97 9.57
N THR A 53 -10.10 18.56 8.91
CA THR A 53 -10.36 18.35 7.47
C THR A 53 -9.14 18.62 6.60
N ALA A 54 -8.37 19.67 6.89
CA ALA A 54 -7.16 20.00 6.14
C ALA A 54 -6.07 18.92 6.27
N LYS A 55 -5.78 18.45 7.49
CA LYS A 55 -4.80 17.38 7.74
C LYS A 55 -5.24 16.03 7.19
N ILE A 56 -6.54 15.74 7.19
CA ILE A 56 -7.09 14.55 6.54
C ILE A 56 -6.88 14.64 5.02
N GLY A 57 -7.08 15.82 4.42
CA GLY A 57 -6.75 16.08 3.02
C GLY A 57 -5.28 15.83 2.71
N LEU A 58 -4.37 16.35 3.55
CA LEU A 58 -2.93 16.10 3.42
C LEU A 58 -2.57 14.61 3.57
N LEU A 59 -3.23 13.87 4.47
CA LEU A 59 -3.02 12.44 4.64
C LEU A 59 -3.46 11.66 3.40
N ARG A 60 -4.61 12.02 2.83
CA ARG A 60 -5.11 11.41 1.59
C ARG A 60 -4.12 11.63 0.45
N GLU A 61 -3.67 12.86 0.26
CA GLU A 61 -2.68 13.21 -0.76
C GLU A 61 -1.36 12.46 -0.54
N PHE A 62 -0.90 12.39 0.72
CA PHE A 62 0.28 11.63 1.09
C PHE A 62 0.19 10.16 0.65
N TYR A 63 -0.95 9.49 0.87
CA TYR A 63 -1.13 8.11 0.41
C TYR A 63 -1.22 8.00 -1.11
N HIS A 64 -1.67 9.03 -1.81
CA HIS A 64 -1.70 9.04 -3.28
C HIS A 64 -0.32 9.20 -3.92
N VAL A 65 0.61 9.94 -3.30
CA VAL A 65 1.91 10.26 -3.94
C VAL A 65 3.11 9.52 -3.33
N SER A 66 2.93 8.86 -2.19
CA SER A 66 4.07 8.28 -1.47
C SER A 66 4.59 7.00 -2.12
N PRO A 67 5.92 6.81 -2.14
CA PRO A 67 6.52 5.56 -2.58
C PRO A 67 6.20 4.43 -1.58
N LEU A 68 6.16 3.20 -2.10
CA LEU A 68 5.74 2.01 -1.40
C LEU A 68 6.93 1.10 -1.06
N ASN A 69 6.87 0.47 0.10
CA ASN A 69 7.64 -0.74 0.38
C ASN A 69 6.75 -1.93 0.02
N VAL A 70 7.26 -2.82 -0.83
CA VAL A 70 6.54 -4.00 -1.30
C VAL A 70 7.16 -5.23 -0.64
N ALA A 71 6.31 -6.13 -0.16
CA ALA A 71 6.72 -7.39 0.42
C ALA A 71 5.91 -8.51 -0.24
N CYS A 72 6.53 -9.18 -1.20
CA CYS A 72 6.07 -10.46 -1.70
C CYS A 72 6.86 -11.58 -1.00
N LEU A 73 6.15 -12.45 -0.28
CA LEU A 73 6.67 -13.55 0.51
C LEU A 73 6.32 -14.89 -0.11
N LYS A 74 7.26 -15.82 -0.01
CA LYS A 74 7.09 -17.23 -0.34
C LYS A 74 6.29 -17.94 0.75
N HIS A 75 5.86 -19.18 0.47
CA HIS A 75 5.32 -20.11 1.47
C HIS A 75 6.19 -20.29 2.73
N SER A 76 7.51 -20.11 2.59
CA SER A 76 8.47 -20.18 3.70
C SER A 76 8.47 -18.91 4.58
N GLY A 77 7.68 -17.90 4.25
CA GLY A 77 7.71 -16.57 4.86
C GLY A 77 8.89 -15.70 4.43
N GLN A 78 9.77 -16.20 3.55
CA GLN A 78 10.92 -15.44 3.04
C GLN A 78 10.52 -14.52 1.89
N LEU A 79 11.15 -13.35 1.81
CA LEU A 79 10.98 -12.45 0.67
C LEU A 79 11.49 -13.09 -0.62
N PHE A 80 10.78 -12.85 -1.73
CA PHE A 80 11.34 -13.10 -3.06
C PHE A 80 12.55 -12.19 -3.28
N LYS A 81 13.73 -12.79 -3.32
CA LYS A 81 14.95 -12.12 -3.73
C LYS A 81 14.96 -12.07 -5.25
N VAL A 82 14.88 -10.88 -5.82
CA VAL A 82 15.05 -10.67 -7.26
C VAL A 82 16.37 -9.95 -7.44
N GLU A 83 17.34 -10.65 -8.00
CA GLU A 83 18.60 -10.03 -8.42
C GLU A 83 18.28 -8.92 -9.44
N GLY A 84 18.78 -7.72 -9.19
CA GLY A 84 18.59 -6.58 -10.08
C GLY A 84 17.31 -5.76 -9.88
N HIS A 85 16.42 -6.08 -8.91
CA HIS A 85 15.32 -5.14 -8.62
C HIS A 85 15.88 -3.86 -7.98
N PRO A 86 15.62 -2.67 -8.56
CA PRO A 86 16.11 -1.41 -8.00
C PRO A 86 15.59 -1.24 -6.56
N ASN A 87 16.51 -1.00 -5.62
CA ASN A 87 16.22 -0.77 -4.19
C ASN A 87 15.59 -1.95 -3.43
N ASN A 88 15.67 -3.19 -3.93
CA ASN A 88 15.22 -4.39 -3.20
C ASN A 88 13.79 -4.26 -2.64
N TRP A 89 12.84 -3.86 -3.50
CA TRP A 89 11.42 -3.63 -3.16
C TRP A 89 11.13 -2.51 -2.15
N THR A 90 12.12 -1.66 -1.85
CA THR A 90 11.93 -0.48 -1.01
C THR A 90 11.72 0.78 -1.86
N ARG A 91 10.83 1.65 -1.39
CA ARG A 91 10.49 2.93 -2.05
C ARG A 91 10.15 2.79 -3.55
N VAL A 92 9.47 1.72 -3.92
CA VAL A 92 8.94 1.48 -5.26
C VAL A 92 7.92 2.58 -5.59
N LEU A 93 7.92 3.07 -6.83
CA LEU A 93 6.90 4.01 -7.28
C LEU A 93 5.53 3.36 -7.22
N ARG A 94 4.52 4.16 -6.90
CA ARG A 94 3.14 3.68 -6.88
C ARG A 94 2.73 3.25 -8.31
N PRO A 95 2.02 2.12 -8.47
CA PRO A 95 1.38 1.78 -9.74
C PRO A 95 0.42 2.89 -10.17
N GLU A 96 0.53 3.35 -11.40
CA GLU A 96 -0.39 4.31 -12.02
C GLU A 96 -1.18 3.62 -13.12
N TYR A 97 -2.47 3.92 -13.21
CA TYR A 97 -3.31 3.50 -14.32
C TYR A 97 -3.41 4.66 -15.31
N LEU A 98 -3.09 4.42 -16.59
CA LEU A 98 -3.20 5.43 -17.65
C LEU A 98 -4.65 5.70 -18.02
N GLU A 99 -5.49 4.68 -17.90
CA GLU A 99 -6.93 4.76 -18.14
C GLU A 99 -7.64 4.22 -16.90
N ALA A 100 -8.64 4.94 -16.41
CA ALA A 100 -9.52 4.38 -15.39
C ALA A 100 -10.23 3.16 -16.00
N PRO A 101 -10.35 2.04 -15.27
CA PRO A 101 -11.15 0.92 -15.75
C PRO A 101 -12.56 1.46 -16.06
N LYS A 102 -13.07 1.15 -17.26
CA LYS A 102 -14.43 1.53 -17.68
C LYS A 102 -15.45 0.82 -16.80
N SER A 103 -15.70 1.35 -15.60
CA SER A 103 -16.63 0.79 -14.62
C SER A 103 -18.03 0.62 -15.18
N ASP A 104 -18.40 1.45 -16.16
CA ASP A 104 -19.74 1.50 -16.73
C ASP A 104 -20.04 0.35 -17.71
N SER A 105 -19.04 -0.45 -18.08
CA SER A 105 -19.19 -1.55 -19.06
C SER A 105 -18.85 -2.94 -18.55
N ILE A 106 -18.35 -3.08 -17.31
CA ILE A 106 -17.78 -4.36 -16.87
C ILE A 106 -18.79 -5.22 -16.11
N TYR A 107 -19.86 -4.64 -15.53
CA TYR A 107 -20.86 -5.43 -14.82
C TYR A 107 -22.26 -4.94 -15.13
N LYS A 108 -23.12 -5.85 -15.62
CA LYS A 108 -24.55 -5.59 -15.60
C LYS A 108 -25.04 -5.56 -14.14
N SER A 109 -26.13 -4.85 -13.87
CA SER A 109 -26.68 -4.70 -12.50
C SER A 109 -27.06 -6.02 -11.82
N ASP A 110 -27.15 -7.10 -12.58
CA ASP A 110 -27.48 -8.47 -12.19
C ASP A 110 -26.26 -9.40 -12.08
N GLU A 111 -25.04 -8.94 -12.41
CA GLU A 111 -23.83 -9.72 -12.27
C GLU A 111 -23.21 -9.53 -10.88
N CYS A 112 -23.06 -10.63 -10.16
CA CYS A 112 -22.24 -10.65 -8.95
C CYS A 112 -20.79 -10.35 -9.31
N LEU A 113 -20.17 -9.38 -8.64
CA LEU A 113 -18.74 -9.08 -8.75
C LEU A 113 -17.90 -10.26 -8.23
N ALA A 114 -17.71 -11.28 -9.06
CA ALA A 114 -16.69 -12.28 -8.81
C ALA A 114 -15.33 -11.63 -9.11
N ILE A 115 -14.47 -11.53 -8.08
CA ILE A 115 -13.08 -11.07 -8.21
C ILE A 115 -12.23 -11.99 -9.11
N ASN A 116 -12.77 -13.14 -9.53
CA ASN A 116 -12.06 -14.20 -10.24
C ASN A 116 -12.69 -14.58 -11.60
N ASP A 117 -13.59 -13.77 -12.17
CA ASP A 117 -13.97 -13.88 -13.59
C ASP A 117 -13.34 -12.74 -14.41
#